data_AF-A0A4S9ZM52-F1
#
_entry.id   AF-A0A4S9ZM52-F1
#
_cell.length_a   1.000
_cell.length_b   1.000
_cell.length_c   1.000
_cell.angle_alpha   90.00
_cell.angle_beta   90.00
_cell.angle_gamma   90.00
#
_symmetry.space_group_name_H-M   'P 1'
#
loop_
_entity.id
_entity.type
_entity.pdbx_description
1 polymer ?
#
loop_
_entity_poly.entity_id
_entity_poly.type
_entity_poly.pdbx_seq_one_letter_code
_entity_poly.pdbx_strand_id
1 'polypeptide(L)'
;MNGTGGLSAFRWLFILEGLPSLLSAPLVWFLLPDYPETVKWLSPEEKALAAERLKLEGSHGGSKSMTWQDAKVTLTDWRLYAHYAIYFGISTPFSSLSLFTPTITAGLGFKDLTAQLMTVPPYAVAYVVTLLVSWSADHFDARALHSAIFATVGAIGFLASAVLPPDAYNARYGCLIVAAAGSFSCIPPLLGWLSSNLHSTAAAGLAIALNISFGAPGQITGVWIYKAEEKKKGYPTGHWVNAGLLFFVAAGCISLLFFYKIKNRTLRREGVERLFRY
;
A
#
# COMPACT_ATOMS: atom_id res chain seq x y z
N MET A 1 31.06 1.07 9.78
CA MET A 1 31.73 2.00 10.72
C MET A 1 31.87 1.37 12.12
N ASN A 2 32.45 0.17 12.22
CA ASN A 2 32.61 -0.47 13.53
C ASN A 2 33.83 0.14 14.25
N GLY A 3 33.65 0.70 15.45
CA GLY A 3 34.72 1.33 16.23
C GLY A 3 34.99 2.81 15.90
N THR A 4 34.36 3.35 14.85
CA THR A 4 34.42 4.79 14.54
C THR A 4 33.79 5.58 15.68
N GLY A 5 34.50 6.58 16.24
CA GLY A 5 33.97 7.40 17.35
C GLY A 5 33.66 6.62 18.64
N GLY A 6 34.25 5.43 18.84
CA GLY A 6 33.99 4.59 20.01
C GLY A 6 32.63 3.88 20.02
N LEU A 7 31.90 3.95 18.90
CA LEU A 7 30.58 3.33 18.77
C LEU A 7 30.63 2.06 17.92
N SER A 8 29.76 1.10 18.25
CA SER A 8 29.54 -0.07 17.43
C SER A 8 28.82 0.28 16.13
N ALA A 9 29.01 -0.52 15.09
CA ALA A 9 28.40 -0.27 13.78
C ALA A 9 26.87 -0.14 13.82
N PHE A 10 26.20 -0.90 14.70
CA PHE A 10 24.74 -0.87 14.85
C PHE A 10 24.22 0.45 15.45
N ARG A 11 24.98 1.10 16.35
CA ARG A 11 24.62 2.43 16.87
C ARG A 11 24.72 3.49 15.79
N TRP A 12 25.76 3.41 14.94
CA TRP A 12 25.90 4.31 13.79
C TRP A 12 24.75 4.15 12.79
N LEU A 13 24.26 2.92 12.57
CA LEU A 13 23.11 2.68 11.70
C LEU A 13 21.88 3.48 12.18
N PHE A 14 21.52 3.37 13.46
CA PHE A 14 20.41 4.14 14.02
C PHE A 14 20.60 5.65 13.98
N ILE A 15 21.82 6.13 14.22
CA ILE A 15 22.10 7.57 14.16
C ILE A 15 21.93 8.08 12.73
N LEU A 16 22.55 7.41 11.75
CA LEU A 16 22.53 7.86 10.36
C LEU A 16 21.14 7.74 9.73
N GLU A 17 20.36 6.73 10.09
CA GLU A 17 19.00 6.51 9.56
C GLU A 17 17.95 7.35 10.32
N GLY A 18 18.14 7.56 11.63
CA GLY A 18 17.22 8.33 12.47
C GLY A 18 17.40 9.85 12.39
N LEU A 19 18.61 10.34 12.12
CA LEU A 19 18.91 11.77 12.08
C LEU A 19 18.11 12.52 10.99
N PRO A 20 17.97 12.02 9.74
CA PRO A 20 17.12 12.65 8.74
C PRO A 20 15.67 12.82 9.22
N SER A 21 15.10 11.80 9.87
CA SER A 21 13.76 11.86 10.45
C SER A 21 13.65 12.92 11.55
N LEU A 22 14.65 12.98 12.45
CA LEU A 22 14.70 13.98 13.52
C LEU A 22 14.81 15.41 12.97
N LEU A 23 15.62 15.62 11.92
CA LEU A 23 15.77 16.91 11.26
C LEU A 23 14.53 17.30 10.44
N SER A 24 13.78 16.32 9.93
CA SER A 24 12.55 16.58 9.21
C SER A 24 11.40 17.08 10.10
N ALA A 25 11.37 16.69 11.38
CA ALA A 25 10.31 17.08 12.33
C ALA A 25 10.12 18.61 12.47
N PRO A 26 11.17 19.43 12.75
CA PRO A 26 11.00 20.87 12.79
C PRO A 26 10.66 21.46 11.42
N LEU A 27 11.20 20.90 10.32
CA LEU A 27 10.85 21.36 8.97
C LEU A 27 9.37 21.17 8.69
N VAL A 28 8.80 20.00 9.00
CA VAL A 28 7.36 19.74 8.86
C VAL A 28 6.55 20.64 9.79
N TRP A 29 6.95 20.81 11.04
CA TRP A 29 6.25 21.68 12.01
C TRP A 29 6.14 23.14 11.53
N PHE A 30 7.18 23.68 10.89
CA PHE A 30 7.17 25.08 10.44
C PHE A 30 6.72 25.28 8.99
N LEU A 31 6.88 24.28 8.11
CA LEU A 31 6.65 24.43 6.67
C LEU A 31 5.37 23.75 6.17
N LEU A 32 4.83 22.74 6.86
CA LEU A 32 3.64 22.03 6.40
C LEU A 32 2.37 22.80 6.82
N PRO A 33 1.63 23.40 5.88
CA PRO A 33 0.39 24.08 6.22
C PRO A 33 -0.76 23.08 6.40
N ASP A 34 -1.68 23.41 7.30
CA ASP A 34 -2.89 22.59 7.51
C ASP A 34 -3.83 22.64 6.29
N TYR A 35 -3.97 23.80 5.64
CA TYR A 35 -4.85 24.00 4.49
C TYR A 35 -4.27 25.01 3.48
N PRO A 36 -4.63 24.92 2.19
CA PRO A 36 -4.20 25.91 1.18
C PRO A 36 -4.69 27.34 1.49
N GLU A 37 -5.73 27.48 2.30
CA GLU A 37 -6.27 28.77 2.70
C GLU A 37 -5.32 29.51 3.66
N THR A 38 -4.59 28.77 4.51
CA THR A 38 -3.75 29.33 5.58
C THR A 38 -2.34 29.72 5.12
N VAL A 39 -1.91 29.26 3.96
CA VAL A 39 -0.57 29.59 3.43
C VAL A 39 -0.46 31.02 2.94
N LYS A 40 0.72 31.62 3.11
CA LYS A 40 1.03 32.97 2.59
C LYS A 40 1.74 32.96 1.23
N TRP A 41 2.20 31.80 0.78
CA TRP A 41 3.06 31.68 -0.41
C TRP A 41 2.30 31.29 -1.69
N LEU A 42 1.03 30.84 -1.59
CA LEU A 42 0.18 30.61 -2.76
C LEU A 42 -0.53 31.89 -3.20
N SER A 43 -0.61 32.10 -4.52
CA SER A 43 -1.40 33.15 -5.13
C SER A 43 -2.91 32.92 -4.90
N PRO A 44 -3.76 33.96 -4.99
CA PRO A 44 -5.21 33.80 -4.86
C PRO A 44 -5.80 32.78 -5.83
N GLU A 45 -5.27 32.71 -7.06
CA GLU A 45 -5.70 31.77 -8.10
C GLU A 45 -5.30 30.33 -7.73
N GLU A 46 -4.07 30.11 -7.26
CA GLU A 46 -3.62 28.80 -6.83
C GLU A 46 -4.38 28.30 -5.59
N LYS A 47 -4.69 29.20 -4.66
CA LYS A 47 -5.55 28.88 -3.51
C LYS A 47 -6.95 28.48 -3.95
N ALA A 48 -7.54 29.20 -4.90
CA ALA A 48 -8.86 28.87 -5.44
C ALA A 48 -8.85 27.50 -6.12
N LEU A 49 -7.83 27.22 -6.94
CA LEU A 49 -7.65 25.92 -7.59
C LEU A 49 -7.43 24.78 -6.58
N ALA A 50 -6.60 25.00 -5.56
CA ALA A 50 -6.36 24.01 -4.51
C ALA A 50 -7.62 23.73 -3.68
N ALA A 51 -8.39 24.77 -3.35
CA ALA A 51 -9.67 24.64 -2.66
C ALA A 51 -10.71 23.91 -3.52
N GLU A 52 -10.75 24.17 -4.84
CA GLU A 52 -11.63 23.45 -5.77
C GLU A 52 -11.27 21.96 -5.87
N ARG A 53 -9.98 21.63 -5.99
CA ARG A 53 -9.50 20.24 -5.95
C ARG A 53 -9.87 19.54 -4.65
N LEU A 54 -9.68 20.21 -3.51
CA LEU A 54 -10.10 19.67 -2.20
C LEU A 54 -11.62 19.48 -2.11
N LYS A 55 -12.43 20.32 -2.76
CA LYS A 55 -13.89 20.12 -2.81
C LYS A 55 -14.31 18.87 -3.59
N LEU A 56 -13.56 18.55 -4.65
CA LEU A 56 -13.88 17.42 -5.54
C LEU A 56 -13.26 16.10 -5.06
N GLU A 57 -12.04 16.16 -4.50
CA GLU A 57 -11.18 14.99 -4.26
C GLU A 57 -10.73 14.83 -2.80
N GLY A 58 -11.10 15.75 -1.89
CA GLY A 58 -10.46 15.79 -0.59
C GLY A 58 -11.28 16.30 0.60
N SER A 59 -10.50 16.60 1.63
CA SER A 59 -10.92 17.12 2.92
C SER A 59 -11.26 18.60 2.84
N HIS A 60 -12.38 19.03 3.43
CA HIS A 60 -12.71 20.46 3.53
C HIS A 60 -12.15 21.04 4.84
N GLY A 61 -11.40 22.14 4.77
CA GLY A 61 -10.89 22.85 5.96
C GLY A 61 -11.98 23.42 6.87
N GLY A 62 -13.18 23.66 6.32
CA GLY A 62 -14.37 24.04 7.07
C GLY A 62 -15.23 22.87 7.57
N SER A 63 -14.79 21.61 7.44
CA SER A 63 -15.60 20.47 7.90
C SER A 63 -15.75 20.52 9.42
N LYS A 64 -16.99 20.44 9.92
CA LYS A 64 -17.28 20.34 11.35
C LYS A 64 -16.47 19.19 11.96
N SER A 65 -16.09 19.35 13.23
CA SER A 65 -15.50 18.26 14.00
C SER A 65 -16.40 17.02 13.93
N MET A 66 -15.77 15.85 13.86
CA MET A 66 -16.51 14.59 13.73
C MET A 66 -17.43 14.39 14.91
N THR A 67 -18.72 14.30 14.65
CA THR A 67 -19.67 13.89 15.68
C THR A 67 -19.64 12.38 15.83
N TRP A 68 -20.11 11.87 16.97
CA TRP A 68 -20.26 10.43 17.14
C TRP A 68 -21.26 9.81 16.14
N GLN A 69 -22.24 10.59 15.67
CA GLN A 69 -23.17 10.15 14.63
C GLN A 69 -22.45 9.91 13.31
N ASP A 70 -21.57 10.83 12.89
CA ASP A 70 -20.75 10.69 11.68
C ASP A 70 -19.80 9.49 11.78
N ALA A 71 -19.17 9.31 12.95
CA ALA A 71 -18.33 8.16 13.23
C ALA A 71 -19.13 6.85 13.13
N LYS A 72 -20.35 6.81 13.70
CA LYS A 72 -21.21 5.63 13.65
C LYS A 72 -21.58 5.27 12.20
N VAL A 73 -21.95 6.25 11.37
CA VAL A 73 -22.25 6.02 9.95
C VAL A 73 -21.05 5.37 9.24
N THR A 74 -19.84 5.89 9.49
CA THR A 74 -18.60 5.33 8.94
C THR A 74 -18.35 3.91 9.46
N LEU A 75 -18.48 3.69 10.77
CA LEU A 75 -18.26 2.39 11.40
C LEU A 75 -19.29 1.32 11.01
N THR A 76 -20.48 1.70 10.57
CA THR A 76 -21.52 0.74 10.16
C THR A 76 -21.59 0.53 8.65
N ASP A 77 -20.77 1.24 7.86
CA ASP A 77 -20.77 1.10 6.40
C ASP A 77 -20.04 -0.19 5.99
N TRP A 78 -20.83 -1.20 5.62
CA TRP A 78 -20.32 -2.51 5.18
C TRP A 78 -19.30 -2.41 4.03
N ARG A 79 -19.38 -1.38 3.19
CA ARG A 79 -18.49 -1.19 2.03
C ARG A 79 -17.06 -0.90 2.46
N LEU A 80 -16.89 -0.26 3.61
CA LEU A 80 -15.58 -0.01 4.19
C LEU A 80 -14.96 -1.31 4.69
N TYR A 81 -15.75 -2.21 5.28
CA TYR A 81 -15.26 -3.55 5.65
C TYR A 81 -14.81 -4.37 4.45
N ALA A 82 -15.43 -4.20 3.28
CA ALA A 82 -14.94 -4.79 2.05
C ALA A 82 -13.54 -4.22 1.66
N HIS A 83 -13.34 -2.91 1.77
CA HIS A 83 -12.01 -2.30 1.59
C HIS A 83 -11.00 -2.85 2.62
N TYR A 84 -11.40 -2.96 3.89
CA TYR A 84 -10.54 -3.44 4.97
C TYR A 84 -10.12 -4.90 4.75
N ALA A 85 -11.05 -5.73 4.27
CA ALA A 85 -10.74 -7.11 3.91
C ALA A 85 -9.75 -7.18 2.74
N ILE A 86 -9.97 -6.39 1.68
CA ILE A 86 -9.02 -6.28 0.55
C ILE A 86 -7.64 -5.82 1.06
N TYR A 87 -7.60 -4.84 1.97
CA TYR A 87 -6.35 -4.32 2.52
C TYR A 87 -5.62 -5.33 3.43
N PHE A 88 -6.36 -6.13 4.19
CA PHE A 88 -5.81 -7.29 4.90
C PHE A 88 -5.13 -8.27 3.93
N GLY A 89 -5.77 -8.56 2.80
CA GLY A 89 -5.23 -9.48 1.79
C GLY A 89 -3.88 -9.03 1.22
N ILE A 90 -3.70 -7.73 0.98
CA ILE A 90 -2.42 -7.17 0.49
C ILE A 90 -1.38 -6.99 1.61
N SER A 91 -1.80 -6.90 2.86
CA SER A 91 -0.90 -6.70 4.00
C SER A 91 -0.03 -7.94 4.28
N THR A 92 -0.53 -9.14 4.00
CA THR A 92 0.23 -10.40 4.14
C THR A 92 1.43 -10.52 3.18
N PRO A 93 1.28 -10.34 1.84
CA PRO A 93 2.42 -10.33 0.93
C PRO A 93 3.37 -9.16 1.23
N PHE A 94 2.86 -8.00 1.66
CA PHE A 94 3.69 -6.86 2.05
C PHE A 94 4.69 -7.21 3.17
N SER A 95 4.24 -7.80 4.29
CA SER A 95 5.15 -8.14 5.40
C SER A 95 6.03 -9.35 5.07
N SER A 96 5.49 -10.34 4.38
CA SER A 96 6.22 -11.57 4.08
C SER A 96 7.36 -11.38 3.07
N LEU A 97 7.22 -10.46 2.11
CA LEU A 97 8.31 -10.09 1.18
C LEU A 97 9.54 -9.57 1.91
N SER A 98 9.34 -8.71 2.92
CA SER A 98 10.42 -8.16 3.75
C SER A 98 11.19 -9.24 4.50
N LEU A 99 10.51 -10.29 4.95
CA LEU A 99 11.14 -11.39 5.67
C LEU A 99 11.80 -12.43 4.76
N PHE A 100 11.19 -12.70 3.61
CA PHE A 100 11.60 -13.78 2.71
C PHE A 100 12.63 -13.35 1.65
N THR A 101 12.67 -12.06 1.27
CA THR A 101 13.64 -11.54 0.32
C THR A 101 15.09 -11.92 0.67
N PRO A 102 15.57 -11.74 1.92
CA PRO A 102 16.92 -12.17 2.30
C PRO A 102 17.16 -13.68 2.15
N THR A 103 16.11 -14.49 2.28
CA THR A 103 16.21 -15.96 2.18
C THR A 103 16.43 -16.41 0.74
N ILE A 104 15.74 -15.80 -0.23
CA ILE A 104 16.01 -16.06 -1.66
C ILE A 104 17.39 -15.54 -2.03
N THR A 105 17.74 -14.32 -1.64
CA THR A 105 18.99 -13.70 -2.07
C THR A 105 20.22 -14.43 -1.52
N ALA A 106 20.14 -14.98 -0.31
CA ALA A 106 21.18 -15.85 0.23
C ALA A 106 21.36 -17.15 -0.57
N GLY A 107 20.30 -17.65 -1.20
CA GLY A 107 20.35 -18.84 -2.06
C GLY A 107 21.06 -18.63 -3.40
N LEU A 108 21.24 -17.37 -3.84
CA LEU A 108 21.93 -17.04 -5.09
C LEU A 108 23.46 -17.28 -5.06
N GLY A 109 24.02 -17.62 -3.89
CA GLY A 109 25.44 -17.91 -3.73
C GLY A 109 26.34 -16.68 -3.51
N PHE A 110 25.75 -15.47 -3.42
CA PHE A 110 26.48 -14.26 -3.02
C PHE A 110 26.80 -14.27 -1.51
N LYS A 111 27.88 -13.60 -1.12
CA LYS A 111 28.34 -13.51 0.29
C LYS A 111 28.34 -12.06 0.79
N ASP A 112 28.22 -11.91 2.11
CA ASP A 112 28.40 -10.67 2.86
C ASP A 112 27.63 -9.48 2.26
N LEU A 113 28.33 -8.38 1.95
CA LEU A 113 27.75 -7.16 1.40
C LEU A 113 27.00 -7.42 0.09
N THR A 114 27.53 -8.28 -0.78
CA THR A 114 26.92 -8.56 -2.08
C THR A 114 25.57 -9.26 -1.91
N ALA A 115 25.44 -10.18 -0.95
CA ALA A 115 24.17 -10.83 -0.66
C ALA A 115 23.10 -9.84 -0.17
N GLN A 116 23.50 -8.85 0.64
CA GLN A 116 22.61 -7.79 1.11
C GLN A 116 22.21 -6.85 -0.03
N LEU A 117 23.15 -6.48 -0.91
CA LEU A 117 22.87 -5.65 -2.08
C LEU A 117 21.86 -6.30 -3.02
N MET A 118 21.83 -7.63 -3.13
CA MET A 118 20.83 -8.34 -3.93
C MET A 118 19.39 -8.22 -3.39
N THR A 119 19.18 -7.68 -2.19
CA THR A 119 17.83 -7.35 -1.71
C THR A 119 17.31 -6.04 -2.30
N VAL A 120 18.17 -5.17 -2.82
CA VAL A 120 17.81 -3.85 -3.35
C VAL A 120 17.00 -3.91 -4.66
N PRO A 121 17.35 -4.71 -5.68
CA PRO A 121 16.66 -4.67 -6.97
C PRO A 121 15.15 -4.94 -6.93
N PRO A 122 14.63 -5.93 -6.16
CA PRO A 122 13.18 -6.13 -6.03
C PRO A 122 12.44 -4.89 -5.55
N TYR A 123 12.98 -4.19 -4.54
CA TYR A 123 12.38 -2.97 -4.00
C TYR A 123 12.58 -1.76 -4.90
N ALA A 124 13.71 -1.65 -5.60
CA ALA A 124 13.95 -0.58 -6.58
C ALA A 124 12.96 -0.66 -7.76
N VAL A 125 12.74 -1.86 -8.29
CA VAL A 125 11.72 -2.09 -9.33
C VAL A 125 10.33 -1.81 -8.77
N ALA A 126 10.02 -2.33 -7.58
CA ALA A 126 8.72 -2.09 -6.94
C ALA A 126 8.45 -0.60 -6.73
N TYR A 127 9.45 0.20 -6.35
CA TYR A 127 9.36 1.65 -6.21
C TYR A 127 8.96 2.32 -7.53
N VAL A 128 9.69 2.06 -8.62
CA VAL A 128 9.40 2.66 -9.93
C VAL A 128 8.01 2.25 -10.43
N VAL A 129 7.67 0.97 -10.34
CA VAL A 129 6.37 0.46 -10.77
C VAL A 129 5.25 1.07 -9.91
N THR A 130 5.42 1.17 -8.59
CA THR A 130 4.41 1.77 -7.70
C THR A 130 4.12 3.22 -8.08
N LEU A 131 5.14 4.01 -8.43
CA LEU A 131 4.95 5.39 -8.88
C LEU A 131 4.19 5.46 -10.21
N LEU A 132 4.60 4.67 -11.20
CA LEU A 132 3.95 4.63 -12.51
C LEU A 132 2.50 4.18 -12.41
N VAL A 133 2.22 3.16 -11.59
CA VAL A 133 0.88 2.63 -11.37
C VAL A 133 0.01 3.62 -10.63
N SER A 134 0.53 4.29 -9.61
CA SER A 134 -0.23 5.30 -8.87
C SER A 134 -0.58 6.49 -9.77
N TRP A 135 0.40 6.97 -10.55
CA TRP A 135 0.17 8.04 -11.53
C TRP A 135 -0.85 7.65 -12.60
N SER A 136 -0.73 6.45 -13.17
CA SER A 136 -1.68 5.93 -14.16
C SER A 136 -3.08 5.73 -13.56
N ALA A 137 -3.16 5.19 -12.34
CA ALA A 137 -4.42 4.95 -11.65
C ALA A 137 -5.18 6.25 -11.37
N ASP A 138 -4.47 7.31 -10.99
CA ASP A 138 -5.03 8.64 -10.79
C ASP A 138 -5.41 9.30 -12.12
N HIS A 139 -4.55 9.20 -13.15
CA HIS A 139 -4.83 9.79 -14.47
C HIS A 139 -6.10 9.23 -15.13
N PHE A 140 -6.33 7.93 -15.00
CA PHE A 140 -7.50 7.25 -15.59
C PHE A 140 -8.69 7.14 -14.61
N ASP A 141 -8.58 7.64 -13.38
CA ASP A 141 -9.55 7.44 -12.28
C ASP A 141 -10.02 5.98 -12.20
N ALA A 142 -9.06 5.03 -12.30
CA ALA A 142 -9.31 3.60 -12.47
C ALA A 142 -8.57 2.77 -11.40
N ARG A 143 -8.63 3.25 -10.15
CA ARG A 143 -7.83 2.75 -9.04
C ARG A 143 -8.14 1.30 -8.68
N ALA A 144 -9.40 0.88 -8.76
CA ALA A 144 -9.78 -0.52 -8.52
C ALA A 144 -9.21 -1.46 -9.58
N LEU A 145 -9.21 -1.05 -10.85
CA LEU A 145 -8.68 -1.85 -11.96
C LEU A 145 -7.17 -2.00 -11.87
N HIS A 146 -6.45 -0.91 -11.61
CA HIS A 146 -4.99 -0.97 -11.41
C HIS A 146 -4.63 -1.87 -10.23
N SER A 147 -5.33 -1.73 -9.10
CA SER A 147 -5.14 -2.61 -7.94
C SER A 147 -5.39 -4.08 -8.29
N ALA A 148 -6.45 -4.39 -9.03
CA ALA A 148 -6.76 -5.77 -9.40
C ALA A 148 -5.71 -6.38 -10.36
N ILE A 149 -5.27 -5.60 -11.35
CA ILE A 149 -4.24 -6.04 -12.32
C ILE A 149 -2.93 -6.30 -11.59
N PHE A 150 -2.44 -5.36 -10.78
CA PHE A 150 -1.15 -5.52 -10.12
C PHE A 150 -1.20 -6.54 -8.98
N ALA A 151 -2.35 -6.74 -8.33
CA ALA A 151 -2.54 -7.84 -7.40
C ALA A 151 -2.44 -9.19 -8.13
N THR A 152 -3.02 -9.30 -9.32
CA THR A 152 -2.90 -10.49 -10.18
C THR A 152 -1.46 -10.73 -10.63
N VAL A 153 -0.73 -9.68 -11.03
CA VAL A 153 0.70 -9.77 -11.38
C VAL A 153 1.52 -10.27 -10.18
N GLY A 154 1.27 -9.72 -8.99
CA GLY A 154 1.91 -10.18 -7.76
C GLY A 154 1.59 -11.63 -7.46
N ALA A 155 0.32 -12.03 -7.60
CA ALA A 155 -0.14 -13.40 -7.39
C ALA A 155 0.57 -14.38 -8.32
N ILE A 156 0.70 -14.03 -9.61
CA ILE A 156 1.43 -14.82 -10.59
C ILE A 156 2.91 -14.94 -10.21
N GLY A 157 3.54 -13.87 -9.71
CA GLY A 157 4.92 -13.93 -9.21
C GLY A 157 5.08 -14.95 -8.07
N PHE A 158 4.19 -14.92 -7.07
CA PHE A 158 4.21 -15.91 -5.99
C PHE A 158 3.87 -17.33 -6.47
N LEU A 159 2.88 -17.48 -7.34
CA LEU A 159 2.47 -18.76 -7.92
C LEU A 159 3.61 -19.40 -8.71
N ALA A 160 4.27 -18.62 -9.57
CA ALA A 160 5.43 -19.07 -10.33
C ALA A 160 6.57 -19.52 -9.40
N SER A 161 6.85 -18.75 -8.34
CA SER A 161 7.83 -19.16 -7.32
C SER A 161 7.43 -20.45 -6.58
N ALA A 162 6.12 -20.68 -6.36
CA ALA A 162 5.61 -21.86 -5.67
C ALA A 162 5.81 -23.16 -6.45
N VAL A 163 5.70 -23.10 -7.78
CA VAL A 163 5.83 -24.27 -8.66
C VAL A 163 7.26 -24.54 -9.13
N LEU A 164 8.15 -23.55 -8.99
CA LEU A 164 9.57 -23.70 -9.32
C LEU A 164 10.30 -24.60 -8.31
N PRO A 165 11.31 -25.38 -8.77
CA PRO A 165 12.18 -26.15 -7.89
C PRO A 165 12.82 -25.28 -6.80
N PRO A 166 13.02 -25.81 -5.57
CA PRO A 166 13.57 -25.04 -4.45
C PRO A 166 14.97 -24.44 -4.71
N ASP A 167 15.74 -25.10 -5.56
CA ASP A 167 17.11 -24.77 -5.96
C ASP A 167 17.20 -23.84 -7.18
N ALA A 168 16.07 -23.53 -7.83
CA ALA A 168 16.00 -22.60 -8.96
C ALA A 168 16.09 -21.12 -8.50
N TYR A 169 17.12 -20.77 -7.73
CA TYR A 169 17.27 -19.48 -7.05
C TYR A 169 17.20 -18.28 -8.01
N ASN A 170 17.81 -18.36 -9.19
CA ASN A 170 17.77 -17.29 -10.19
C ASN A 170 16.34 -17.02 -10.70
N ALA A 171 15.60 -18.09 -11.02
CA ALA A 171 14.22 -17.98 -11.48
C ALA A 171 13.30 -17.46 -10.37
N ARG A 172 13.48 -17.98 -9.14
CA ARG A 172 12.74 -17.53 -7.95
C ARG A 172 13.04 -16.07 -7.58
N TYR A 173 14.25 -15.58 -7.85
CA TYR A 173 14.60 -14.17 -7.70
C TYR A 173 13.89 -13.28 -8.72
N GLY A 174 13.76 -13.72 -9.98
CA GLY A 174 12.90 -13.04 -10.96
C GLY A 174 11.44 -12.98 -10.52
N CYS A 175 10.91 -14.10 -10.02
CA CYS A 175 9.57 -14.16 -9.45
C CYS A 175 9.39 -13.21 -8.25
N LEU A 176 10.41 -13.07 -7.41
CA LEU A 176 10.41 -12.14 -6.27
C LEU A 176 10.27 -10.68 -6.73
N ILE A 177 10.99 -10.28 -7.80
CA ILE A 177 10.88 -8.93 -8.36
C ILE A 177 9.45 -8.67 -8.84
N VAL A 178 8.85 -9.62 -9.58
CA VAL A 178 7.47 -9.50 -10.07
C VAL A 178 6.47 -9.46 -8.92
N ALA A 179 6.63 -10.34 -7.92
CA ALA A 179 5.79 -10.40 -6.73
C ALA A 179 5.84 -9.09 -5.92
N ALA A 180 7.04 -8.54 -5.73
CA ALA A 180 7.24 -7.26 -5.06
C ALA A 180 6.62 -6.10 -5.84
N ALA A 181 6.92 -6.00 -7.15
CA ALA A 181 6.36 -4.95 -7.98
C ALA A 181 4.82 -4.98 -8.00
N GLY A 182 4.21 -6.17 -8.15
CA GLY A 182 2.76 -6.33 -8.11
C GLY A 182 2.17 -5.95 -6.75
N SER A 183 2.71 -6.50 -5.66
CA SER A 183 2.13 -6.33 -4.32
C SER A 183 2.22 -4.89 -3.81
N PHE A 184 3.37 -4.23 -3.95
CA PHE A 184 3.55 -2.86 -3.47
C PHE A 184 2.75 -1.84 -4.30
N SER A 185 2.60 -2.06 -5.61
CA SER A 185 1.90 -1.13 -6.50
C SER A 185 0.39 -1.04 -6.25
N CYS A 186 -0.19 -2.00 -5.51
CA CYS A 186 -1.60 -2.00 -5.16
C CYS A 186 -1.94 -1.03 -4.02
N ILE A 187 -0.99 -0.79 -3.10
CA ILE A 187 -1.28 -0.13 -1.83
C ILE A 187 -1.76 1.33 -2.02
N PRO A 188 -1.07 2.18 -2.81
CA PRO A 188 -1.50 3.57 -2.96
C PRO A 188 -2.85 3.71 -3.66
N PRO A 189 -3.14 3.04 -4.80
CA PRO A 189 -4.45 3.09 -5.43
C PRO A 189 -5.58 2.60 -4.50
N LEU A 190 -5.36 1.56 -3.68
CA LEU A 190 -6.36 1.09 -2.71
C LEU A 190 -6.71 2.15 -1.66
N LEU A 191 -5.70 2.82 -1.10
CA LEU A 191 -5.91 3.89 -0.13
C LEU A 191 -6.57 5.12 -0.76
N GLY A 192 -6.15 5.51 -1.97
CA GLY A 192 -6.78 6.59 -2.73
C GLY A 192 -8.23 6.28 -3.11
N TRP A 193 -8.54 5.01 -3.42
CA TRP A 193 -9.89 4.57 -3.72
C TRP A 193 -10.81 4.62 -2.50
N LEU A 194 -10.30 4.18 -1.34
CA LEU A 194 -11.01 4.27 -0.06
C LEU A 194 -11.35 5.72 0.29
N SER A 195 -10.35 6.62 0.26
CA SER A 195 -10.55 8.02 0.65
C SER A 195 -11.51 8.77 -0.28
N SER A 196 -11.44 8.48 -1.59
CA SER A 196 -12.28 9.15 -2.59
C SER A 196 -13.77 8.77 -2.51
N ASN A 197 -14.10 7.67 -1.82
CA ASN A 197 -15.48 7.23 -1.61
C ASN A 197 -16.07 7.67 -0.27
N LEU A 198 -15.34 8.51 0.49
CA LEU A 198 -15.80 9.09 1.75
C LEU A 198 -16.14 10.57 1.59
N HIS A 199 -17.12 11.01 2.39
CA HIS A 199 -17.76 12.31 2.18
C HIS A 199 -17.13 13.45 2.99
N SER A 200 -16.54 13.14 4.14
CA SER A 200 -15.92 14.13 5.02
C SER A 200 -14.47 13.79 5.33
N THR A 201 -13.67 14.82 5.59
CA THR A 201 -12.29 14.72 6.08
C THR A 201 -12.16 13.71 7.22
N ALA A 202 -13.03 13.84 8.22
CA ALA A 202 -12.90 13.07 9.43
C ALA A 202 -13.32 11.61 9.23
N ALA A 203 -14.33 11.36 8.39
CA ALA A 203 -14.69 10.00 7.98
C ALA A 203 -13.56 9.35 7.17
N ALA A 204 -12.91 10.09 6.26
CA ALA A 204 -11.72 9.64 5.53
C ALA A 204 -10.57 9.28 6.48
N GLY A 205 -10.25 10.16 7.43
CA GLY A 205 -9.22 9.90 8.45
C GLY A 205 -9.53 8.65 9.28
N LEU A 206 -10.77 8.53 9.78
CA LEU A 206 -11.21 7.36 10.55
C LEU A 206 -11.14 6.07 9.73
N ALA A 207 -11.65 6.08 8.50
CA ALA A 207 -11.67 4.89 7.65
C ALA A 207 -10.26 4.46 7.22
N ILE A 208 -9.36 5.40 6.92
CA ILE A 208 -7.96 5.09 6.61
C ILE A 208 -7.27 4.47 7.82
N ALA A 209 -7.46 5.06 9.01
CA ALA A 209 -6.90 4.51 10.25
C ALA A 209 -7.41 3.08 10.52
N LEU A 210 -8.72 2.85 10.36
CA LEU A 210 -9.31 1.52 10.47
C LEU A 210 -8.77 0.56 9.41
N ASN A 211 -8.68 0.99 8.16
CA ASN A 211 -8.16 0.18 7.07
C ASN A 211 -6.74 -0.33 7.35
N ILE A 212 -5.85 0.55 7.82
CA ILE A 212 -4.49 0.18 8.23
C ILE A 212 -4.53 -0.76 9.44
N SER A 213 -5.41 -0.50 10.42
CA SER A 213 -5.55 -1.31 11.63
C SER A 213 -6.04 -2.74 11.33
N PHE A 214 -7.01 -2.88 10.43
CA PHE A 214 -7.50 -4.17 9.94
C PHE A 214 -6.48 -4.86 9.00
N GLY A 215 -5.55 -4.12 8.41
CA GLY A 215 -4.40 -4.66 7.68
C GLY A 215 -3.35 -5.31 8.58
N ALA A 216 -3.17 -4.82 9.81
CA ALA A 216 -2.12 -5.30 10.72
C ALA A 216 -2.20 -6.82 11.01
N PRO A 217 -3.37 -7.44 11.25
CA PRO A 217 -3.48 -8.89 11.33
C PRO A 217 -2.93 -9.64 10.11
N GLY A 218 -3.11 -9.09 8.90
CA GLY A 218 -2.55 -9.67 7.68
C GLY A 218 -1.03 -9.62 7.68
N GLN A 219 -0.45 -8.50 8.16
CA GLN A 219 1.00 -8.42 8.33
C GLN A 219 1.53 -9.46 9.32
N ILE A 220 0.82 -9.69 10.43
CA ILE A 220 1.16 -10.75 11.40
C ILE A 220 1.15 -12.09 10.67
N THR A 221 0.09 -12.43 9.94
CA THR A 221 0.03 -13.66 9.15
C THR A 221 1.24 -13.79 8.21
N GLY A 222 1.63 -12.73 7.50
CA GLY A 222 2.74 -12.75 6.55
C GLY A 222 4.10 -13.09 7.17
N VAL A 223 4.31 -12.76 8.44
CA VAL A 223 5.55 -13.12 9.17
C VAL A 223 5.60 -14.62 9.50
N TRP A 224 4.44 -15.26 9.70
CA TRP A 224 4.35 -16.65 10.17
C TRP A 224 4.13 -17.71 9.08
N ILE A 225 3.74 -17.30 7.87
CA ILE A 225 3.45 -18.25 6.76
C ILE A 225 4.71 -18.89 6.16
N TYR A 226 5.89 -18.27 6.33
CA TYR A 226 7.18 -18.81 5.88
C TYR A 226 7.83 -19.65 6.99
N LYS A 227 7.52 -20.95 7.00
CA LYS A 227 7.96 -21.89 8.04
C LYS A 227 9.39 -22.39 7.79
N ALA A 228 10.23 -22.37 8.82
CA ALA A 228 11.63 -22.83 8.71
C ALA A 228 11.76 -24.29 8.23
N GLU A 229 10.83 -25.16 8.64
CA GLU A 229 10.76 -26.58 8.24
C GLU A 229 10.56 -26.78 6.72
N GLU A 230 9.96 -25.80 6.05
CA GLU A 230 9.67 -25.84 4.62
C GLU A 230 10.84 -25.35 3.76
N LYS A 231 11.96 -24.95 4.37
CA LYS A 231 13.14 -24.42 3.65
C LYS A 231 13.61 -25.35 2.52
N LYS A 232 13.69 -26.65 2.78
CA LYS A 232 14.11 -27.65 1.77
C LYS A 232 13.10 -27.81 0.63
N LYS A 233 11.83 -27.48 0.87
CA LYS A 233 10.75 -27.52 -0.11
C LYS A 233 10.53 -26.17 -0.81
N GLY A 234 11.31 -25.15 -0.45
CA GLY A 234 11.20 -23.82 -1.03
C GLY A 234 9.98 -23.03 -0.56
N TYR A 235 9.49 -23.26 0.67
CA TYR A 235 8.40 -22.49 1.32
C TYR A 235 7.06 -22.45 0.55
N PRO A 236 6.50 -23.60 0.16
CA PRO A 236 5.25 -23.64 -0.61
C PRO A 236 4.09 -22.97 0.14
N THR A 237 3.97 -23.13 1.47
CA THR A 237 2.87 -22.52 2.23
C THR A 237 2.87 -21.00 2.09
N GLY A 238 4.03 -20.37 2.26
CA GLY A 238 4.17 -18.91 2.11
C GLY A 238 3.77 -18.43 0.71
N HIS A 239 4.28 -19.09 -0.33
CA HIS A 239 3.98 -18.70 -1.70
C HIS A 239 2.51 -18.90 -2.08
N TRP A 240 1.91 -20.04 -1.73
CA TRP A 240 0.50 -20.32 -2.05
C TRP A 240 -0.46 -19.42 -1.27
N VAL A 241 -0.19 -19.15 0.01
CA VAL A 241 -1.01 -18.23 0.82
C VAL A 241 -0.95 -16.81 0.25
N ASN A 242 0.25 -16.31 -0.10
CA ASN A 242 0.39 -15.00 -0.71
C ASN A 242 -0.32 -14.91 -2.07
N ALA A 243 -0.17 -15.91 -2.94
CA ALA A 243 -0.87 -15.95 -4.22
C ALA A 243 -2.39 -15.96 -4.02
N GLY A 244 -2.91 -16.79 -3.11
CA GLY A 244 -4.34 -16.87 -2.80
C GLY A 244 -4.91 -15.56 -2.27
N LEU A 245 -4.20 -14.89 -1.36
CA LEU A 245 -4.64 -13.59 -0.82
C LEU A 245 -4.58 -12.47 -1.87
N LEU A 246 -3.60 -12.49 -2.78
CA LEU A 246 -3.54 -11.53 -3.87
C LEU A 246 -4.65 -11.76 -4.92
N PHE A 247 -5.00 -13.01 -5.20
CA PHE A 247 -6.20 -13.29 -6.01
C PHE A 247 -7.49 -12.87 -5.30
N PHE A 248 -7.57 -13.04 -3.98
CA PHE A 248 -8.66 -12.51 -3.18
C PHE A 248 -8.74 -10.97 -3.27
N VAL A 249 -7.61 -10.26 -3.20
CA VAL A 249 -7.54 -8.81 -3.42
C VAL A 249 -8.05 -8.45 -4.81
N ALA A 250 -7.58 -9.13 -5.86
CA ALA A 250 -8.00 -8.87 -7.23
C ALA A 250 -9.51 -9.08 -7.42
N ALA A 251 -10.03 -10.22 -6.94
CA ALA A 251 -11.45 -10.54 -7.01
C ALA A 251 -12.30 -9.54 -6.19
N GLY A 252 -11.82 -9.16 -5.00
CA GLY A 252 -12.47 -8.15 -4.15
C GLY A 252 -12.54 -6.78 -4.81
N CYS A 253 -11.44 -6.33 -5.42
CA CYS A 253 -11.40 -5.08 -6.18
C CYS A 253 -12.39 -5.09 -7.34
N ILE A 254 -12.41 -6.15 -8.14
CA ILE A 254 -13.32 -6.27 -9.29
C ILE A 254 -14.79 -6.35 -8.82
N SER A 255 -15.07 -7.10 -7.75
CA SER A 255 -16.43 -7.21 -7.21
C SER A 255 -16.95 -5.87 -6.71
N LEU A 256 -16.12 -5.13 -5.98
CA LEU A 256 -16.48 -3.84 -5.41
C LEU A 256 -16.56 -2.74 -6.48
N LEU A 257 -15.71 -2.81 -7.51
CA LEU A 257 -15.81 -2.02 -8.74
C LEU A 257 -17.16 -2.21 -9.43
N PHE A 258 -17.58 -3.46 -9.66
CA PHE A 258 -18.88 -3.75 -10.26
C PHE A 258 -20.03 -3.26 -9.38
N PHE A 259 -19.94 -3.44 -8.07
CA PHE A 259 -20.92 -2.92 -7.13
C PHE A 259 -21.07 -1.39 -7.23
N TYR A 260 -19.96 -0.64 -7.26
CA TYR A 260 -20.00 0.82 -7.44
C TYR A 260 -20.52 1.24 -8.81
N LYS A 261 -20.16 0.53 -9.88
CA LYS A 261 -20.74 0.78 -11.21
C LYS A 261 -22.25 0.59 -11.22
N ILE A 262 -22.77 -0.48 -10.62
CA ILE A 262 -24.21 -0.74 -10.54
C ILE A 262 -24.90 0.35 -9.71
N LYS A 263 -24.36 0.67 -8.54
CA LYS A 263 -24.92 1.71 -7.66
C LYS A 263 -24.93 3.07 -8.35
N ASN A 264 -23.88 3.42 -9.07
CA ASN A 264 -23.81 4.66 -9.85
C ASN A 264 -24.82 4.72 -10.99
N ARG A 265 -25.16 3.59 -11.63
CA ARG A 265 -26.23 3.56 -12.64
C ARG A 265 -27.59 3.91 -12.03
N THR A 266 -27.86 3.42 -10.82
CA THR A 266 -29.09 3.75 -10.08
C THR A 266 -29.08 5.23 -9.67
N LEU A 267 -27.99 5.71 -9.06
CA LEU A 267 -27.87 7.11 -8.63
C LEU A 267 -28.00 8.11 -9.79
N ARG A 268 -27.46 7.78 -10.97
CA ARG A 268 -27.64 8.59 -12.18
C ARG A 268 -29.10 8.66 -12.63
N ARG A 269 -29.88 7.60 -12.45
CA ARG A 269 -31.33 7.60 -12.75
C ARG A 269 -32.11 8.45 -11.75
N GLU A 270 -31.63 8.51 -10.51
CA GLU A 270 -32.21 9.31 -9.42
C GLU A 270 -31.76 10.79 -9.46
N GLY A 271 -30.90 11.18 -10.41
CA GLY A 271 -30.42 12.56 -10.55
C GLY A 271 -29.39 12.99 -9.50
N VAL A 272 -28.75 12.04 -8.82
CA VAL A 272 -27.72 12.35 -7.81
C VAL A 272 -26.41 12.73 -8.51
N GLU A 273 -25.90 13.94 -8.23
CA GLU A 273 -24.69 14.47 -8.86
C GLU A 273 -23.40 13.76 -8.43
N ARG A 274 -23.28 13.36 -7.15
CA ARG A 274 -22.07 12.72 -6.62
C ARG A 274 -22.16 11.21 -6.73
N LEU A 275 -21.23 10.63 -7.50
CA LEU A 275 -21.12 9.20 -7.76
C LEU A 275 -19.92 8.59 -7.04
N PHE A 276 -19.96 7.28 -6.79
CA PHE A 276 -18.80 6.54 -6.28
C PHE A 276 -17.67 6.53 -7.30
N ARG A 277 -16.44 6.72 -6.84
CA ARG A 277 -15.22 6.59 -7.65
C ARG A 277 -14.82 5.12 -7.69
N TYR A 278 -14.28 4.64 -8.80
CA TYR A 278 -13.96 3.22 -8.97
C TYR A 278 -12.76 2.98 -9.90
#